data_AF-A0A327ZGH4-F1
#
_entry.id   AF-A0A327ZGH4-F1
#
_cell.length_a   1.000
_cell.length_b   1.000
_cell.length_c   1.000
_cell.angle_alpha   90.00
_cell.angle_beta   90.00
_cell.angle_gamma   90.00
#
_symmetry.space_group_name_H-M   'P 1'
#
loop_
_entity.id
_entity.type
_entity.pdbx_description
1 polymer ?
#
loop_
_entity_poly.entity_id
_entity_poly.type
_entity_poly.pdbx_seq_one_letter_code
_entity_poly.pdbx_strand_id
1 'polypeptide(L)'
;MQIIEVTEFGVRSAVIRLRRRDSALQFVLYPMIHMAKPAFYTAVTTRLKGADVVVVEGVGGGQRKRSVLVGALTLSYTVLRFNRRAKLVEQDIDYVALGVPVIRPDVSVEDFAASWRRVPLSHRLMMWCALPFIVVTRLLGGTRMIWSRSMEQNDLPSAAEEDLADWSPRLEAAFGGERDNRLLSALCRLHEERSGENIEVAVVYGAAHAPAIVHGLTKRYGYRPRSAEWLTVADV
;
A
#
# COMPACT_ATOMS: atom_id res chain seq x y z
N MET A 1 0.55 -15.45 5.72
CA MET A 1 1.86 -14.90 5.30
C MET A 1 2.02 -13.54 5.95
N GLN A 2 3.19 -13.20 6.49
CA GLN A 2 3.43 -11.88 7.06
C GLN A 2 3.92 -10.92 5.98
N ILE A 3 3.37 -9.71 5.94
CA ILE A 3 3.63 -8.70 4.89
C ILE A 3 4.48 -7.58 5.48
N ILE A 4 4.08 -7.04 6.62
CA ILE A 4 4.87 -6.13 7.44
C ILE A 4 5.14 -6.80 8.78
N GLU A 5 6.40 -6.85 9.16
CA GLU A 5 6.84 -7.37 10.43
C GLU A 5 7.36 -6.23 11.30
N VAL A 6 6.92 -6.20 12.56
CA VAL A 6 7.38 -5.28 13.58
C VAL A 6 8.00 -6.10 14.70
N THR A 7 9.26 -5.81 15.02
CA THR A 7 10.01 -6.45 16.11
C THR A 7 10.61 -5.39 17.01
N GLU A 8 11.20 -5.82 18.13
CA GLU A 8 11.97 -4.92 19.01
C GLU A 8 13.19 -4.29 18.31
N PHE A 9 13.66 -4.91 17.22
CA PHE A 9 14.83 -4.46 16.47
C PHE A 9 14.48 -3.53 15.30
N GLY A 10 13.21 -3.48 14.88
CA GLY A 10 12.81 -2.66 13.74
C GLY A 10 11.57 -3.17 13.01
N VAL A 11 11.30 -2.51 11.89
CA VAL A 11 10.19 -2.81 10.98
C VAL A 11 10.73 -3.25 9.63
N ARG A 12 10.18 -4.35 9.12
CA ARG A 12 10.57 -4.94 7.84
C ARG A 12 9.35 -5.14 6.95
N SER A 13 9.54 -4.97 5.64
CA SER A 13 8.53 -5.22 4.62
C SER A 13 8.98 -6.38 3.73
N ALA A 14 8.06 -7.32 3.47
CA ALA A 14 8.32 -8.49 2.63
C ALA A 14 8.12 -8.15 1.15
N VAL A 15 9.19 -8.22 0.36
CA VAL A 15 9.12 -8.24 -1.11
C VAL A 15 8.67 -9.63 -1.54
N ILE A 16 7.41 -9.76 -1.94
CA ILE A 16 6.76 -11.06 -2.15
C ILE A 16 6.71 -11.39 -3.64
N ARG A 17 7.30 -12.52 -4.02
CA ARG A 17 7.24 -13.01 -5.40
C ARG A 17 6.13 -14.03 -5.56
N LEU A 18 5.16 -13.69 -6.39
CA LEU A 18 4.05 -14.55 -6.78
C LEU A 18 4.37 -15.24 -8.12
N ARG A 19 4.24 -16.57 -8.15
CA ARG A 19 4.41 -17.37 -9.39
C ARG A 19 3.28 -18.38 -9.55
N ARG A 20 3.01 -18.73 -10.81
CA ARG A 20 2.15 -19.83 -11.24
C ARG A 20 2.99 -20.82 -12.03
N ARG A 21 2.62 -22.11 -12.06
CA ARG A 21 3.36 -23.15 -12.82
C ARG A 21 3.26 -22.94 -14.34
N ASP A 22 2.08 -22.58 -14.84
CA ASP A 22 1.80 -22.51 -16.28
C ASP A 22 1.94 -21.09 -16.86
N SER A 23 2.68 -20.21 -16.20
CA SER A 23 2.91 -18.84 -16.67
C SER A 23 4.36 -18.45 -16.40
N ALA A 24 5.01 -17.87 -17.41
CA ALA A 24 6.36 -17.33 -17.28
C ALA A 24 6.34 -15.96 -16.57
N LEU A 25 5.22 -15.24 -16.65
CA LEU A 25 5.00 -13.97 -15.96
C LEU A 25 5.04 -14.13 -14.44
N GLN A 26 5.70 -13.19 -13.77
CA GLN A 26 5.81 -13.14 -12.31
C GLN A 26 5.34 -11.78 -11.81
N PHE A 27 4.60 -11.78 -10.70
CA PHE A 27 4.28 -10.55 -9.97
C PHE A 27 5.20 -10.45 -8.76
N VAL A 28 5.82 -9.28 -8.55
CA VAL A 28 6.63 -9.01 -7.36
C VAL A 28 6.02 -7.84 -6.62
N LEU A 29 5.49 -8.12 -5.43
CA LEU A 29 4.86 -7.12 -4.59
C LEU A 29 5.92 -6.43 -3.74
N TYR A 30 5.86 -5.10 -3.72
CA TYR A 30 6.61 -4.24 -2.83
C TYR A 30 5.60 -3.52 -1.91
N PRO A 31 5.26 -4.10 -0.75
CA PRO A 31 4.37 -3.49 0.23
C PRO A 31 5.02 -2.22 0.80
N MET A 32 4.50 -1.06 0.42
CA MET A 32 5.07 0.23 0.75
C MET A 32 4.56 0.75 2.07
N ILE A 33 5.47 1.39 2.82
CA ILE A 33 5.15 2.29 3.92
C ILE A 33 5.59 3.68 3.48
N HIS A 34 4.71 4.67 3.60
CA HIS A 34 4.98 6.04 3.10
C HIS A 34 6.06 6.80 3.88
N MET A 35 6.46 6.28 5.04
CA MET A 35 7.56 6.81 5.86
C MET A 35 8.54 5.69 6.20
N ALA A 36 9.78 5.79 5.73
CA ALA A 36 10.81 4.80 5.96
C ALA A 36 12.21 5.44 5.97
N LYS A 37 13.24 4.66 6.31
CA LYS A 37 14.62 5.08 6.11
C LYS A 37 14.93 5.21 4.60
N PRO A 38 15.78 6.16 4.18
CA PRO A 38 16.15 6.34 2.77
C PRO A 38 16.68 5.06 2.08
N ALA A 39 17.38 4.22 2.84
CA ALA A 39 17.91 2.94 2.36
C ALA A 39 16.81 1.99 1.88
N PHE A 40 15.63 2.00 2.51
CA PHE A 40 14.46 1.22 2.08
C PHE A 40 14.03 1.61 0.67
N TYR A 41 13.79 2.90 0.43
CA TYR A 41 13.38 3.38 -0.89
C TYR A 41 14.46 3.16 -1.94
N THR A 42 15.73 3.38 -1.60
CA THR A 42 16.86 3.10 -2.51
C THR A 42 16.89 1.62 -2.92
N ALA A 43 16.69 0.71 -1.95
CA ALA A 43 16.65 -0.73 -2.19
C ALA A 43 15.46 -1.15 -3.06
N VAL A 44 14.29 -0.54 -2.86
CA VAL A 44 13.12 -0.74 -3.72
C VAL A 44 13.40 -0.21 -5.13
N THR A 45 13.80 1.06 -5.28
CA THR A 45 14.12 1.68 -6.58
C THR A 45 15.14 0.89 -7.38
N THR A 46 16.18 0.36 -6.72
CA THR A 46 17.20 -0.48 -7.37
C THR A 46 16.59 -1.74 -7.98
N ARG A 47 15.66 -2.39 -7.27
CA ARG A 47 14.98 -3.59 -7.78
C ARG A 47 13.97 -3.25 -8.88
N LEU A 48 13.26 -2.13 -8.77
CA LEU A 48 12.30 -1.69 -9.80
C LEU A 48 12.94 -1.45 -11.17
N LYS A 49 14.22 -1.06 -11.23
CA LYS A 49 14.96 -0.92 -12.49
C LYS A 49 15.14 -2.24 -13.25
N GLY A 50 15.04 -3.38 -12.56
CA GLY A 50 15.12 -4.71 -13.17
C GLY A 50 13.77 -5.28 -13.62
N ALA A 51 12.66 -4.59 -13.35
CA ALA A 51 11.33 -5.04 -13.74
C ALA A 51 10.99 -4.61 -15.17
N ASP A 52 10.17 -5.41 -15.85
CA ASP A 52 9.72 -5.09 -17.22
C ASP A 52 8.52 -4.14 -17.22
N VAL A 53 7.71 -4.18 -16.16
CA VAL A 53 6.56 -3.29 -15.96
C VAL A 53 6.43 -2.97 -14.48
N VAL A 54 6.15 -1.71 -14.16
CA VAL A 54 5.97 -1.23 -12.79
C VAL A 54 4.54 -0.71 -12.61
N VAL A 55 3.76 -1.33 -11.73
CA VAL A 55 2.39 -0.93 -11.37
C VAL A 55 2.45 -0.21 -10.04
N VAL A 56 2.04 1.06 -9.99
CA VAL A 56 2.25 1.91 -8.79
C VAL A 56 0.97 2.52 -8.28
N GLU A 57 0.92 2.68 -6.95
CA GLU A 57 -0.08 3.51 -6.28
C GLU A 57 0.17 4.99 -6.63
N GLY A 58 -0.90 5.70 -7.00
CA GLY A 58 -0.89 7.15 -7.20
C GLY A 58 -1.68 7.62 -8.42
N VAL A 59 -2.26 8.81 -8.29
CA VAL A 59 -2.89 9.56 -9.38
C VAL A 59 -1.79 10.11 -10.29
N GLY A 60 -1.69 9.61 -11.51
CA GLY A 60 -0.82 10.22 -12.52
C GLY A 60 -1.31 11.62 -12.89
N GLY A 61 -0.47 12.63 -12.66
CA GLY A 61 -0.58 13.94 -13.33
C GLY A 61 -1.23 15.07 -12.52
N GLY A 62 -0.44 16.11 -12.28
CA GLY A 62 -0.88 17.50 -12.19
C GLY A 62 -1.67 17.89 -10.94
N GLN A 63 -1.24 18.98 -10.30
CA GLN A 63 -1.99 19.66 -9.25
C GLN A 63 -3.48 19.82 -9.58
N ARG A 64 -4.34 18.97 -9.03
CA ARG A 64 -5.80 19.17 -9.02
C ARG A 64 -6.35 18.84 -7.64
N LYS A 65 -6.92 19.88 -7.03
CA LYS A 65 -7.68 19.97 -5.78
C LYS A 65 -7.71 18.68 -4.94
N ARG A 66 -6.75 18.53 -4.03
CA ARG A 66 -6.81 17.53 -2.96
C ARG A 66 -8.11 17.75 -2.17
N SER A 67 -8.96 16.73 -2.06
CA SER A 67 -10.14 16.82 -1.19
C SER A 67 -9.67 17.03 0.25
N VAL A 68 -10.45 17.76 1.06
CA VAL A 68 -10.07 18.07 2.46
C VAL A 68 -9.81 16.77 3.25
N LEU A 69 -10.58 15.71 2.96
CA LEU A 69 -10.41 14.41 3.59
C LEU A 69 -9.10 13.72 3.18
N VAL A 70 -8.77 13.70 1.88
CA VAL A 70 -7.48 13.18 1.38
C VAL A 70 -6.32 13.99 1.95
N GLY A 71 -6.48 15.32 2.04
CA GLY A 71 -5.53 16.21 2.71
C GLY A 71 -5.34 15.88 4.19
N ALA A 72 -6.42 15.59 4.93
CA ALA A 72 -6.38 15.26 6.36
C ALA A 72 -5.77 13.86 6.63
N LEU A 73 -6.06 12.88 5.76
CA LEU A 73 -5.39 11.57 5.80
C LEU A 73 -3.90 11.70 5.48
N THR A 74 -3.55 12.47 4.45
CA THR A 74 -2.16 12.81 4.13
C THR A 74 -1.48 13.53 5.31
N LEU A 75 -2.21 14.40 6.01
CA LEU A 75 -1.73 15.07 7.22
C LEU A 75 -1.36 14.07 8.31
N SER A 76 -2.21 13.05 8.52
CA SER A 76 -1.96 12.00 9.52
C SER A 76 -0.68 11.19 9.25
N TYR A 77 -0.24 11.10 7.98
CA TYR A 77 1.02 10.49 7.59
C TYR A 77 2.21 11.45 7.68
N THR A 78 2.04 12.71 7.23
CA THR A 78 3.11 13.73 7.21
C THR A 78 3.50 14.24 8.60
N VAL A 79 2.62 14.11 9.59
CA VAL A 79 2.94 14.43 10.99
C VAL A 79 4.09 13.57 11.54
N LEU A 80 4.36 12.40 10.97
CA LEU A 80 5.52 11.57 11.30
C LEU A 80 6.86 12.23 10.93
N ARG A 81 6.87 13.23 10.03
CA ARG A 81 8.08 13.99 9.62
C ARG A 81 8.70 14.79 10.76
N PHE A 82 7.91 15.13 11.78
CA PHE A 82 8.39 15.95 12.89
C PHE A 82 9.28 15.17 13.87
N ASN A 83 9.39 13.86 13.72
CA ASN A 83 10.24 13.04 14.56
C ASN A 83 11.68 12.96 14.01
N ARG A 84 12.44 14.04 14.17
CA ARG A 84 13.83 14.21 13.67
C ARG A 84 14.80 13.09 14.10
N ARG A 85 14.54 12.41 15.23
CA ARG A 85 15.42 11.33 15.74
C ARG A 85 15.38 10.07 14.87
N ALA A 86 14.27 9.84 14.17
CA ALA A 86 14.03 8.63 13.39
C ALA A 86 14.68 8.65 11.99
N LYS A 87 15.10 9.84 11.51
CA LYS A 87 15.63 10.07 10.14
C LYS A 87 14.77 9.42 9.03
N LEU A 88 13.46 9.37 9.24
CA LEU A 88 12.50 8.87 8.26
C LEU A 88 12.28 9.91 7.18
N VAL A 89 12.12 9.45 5.96
CA VAL A 89 11.77 10.26 4.80
C VAL A 89 10.46 9.77 4.23
N GLU A 90 9.76 10.69 3.58
CA GLU A 90 8.57 10.37 2.80
C GLU A 90 8.98 9.55 1.57
N GLN A 91 8.11 8.63 1.14
CA GLN A 91 8.31 7.87 -0.09
C GLN A 91 8.48 8.81 -1.28
N ASP A 92 9.69 8.84 -1.83
CA ASP A 92 10.06 9.63 -3.00
C ASP A 92 10.81 8.72 -3.99
N ILE A 93 10.04 8.09 -4.88
CA ILE A 93 10.58 7.25 -5.96
C ILE A 93 10.27 7.94 -7.28
N ASP A 94 11.31 8.35 -7.99
CA ASP A 94 11.19 8.87 -9.35
C ASP A 94 10.95 7.72 -10.33
N TYR A 95 9.67 7.42 -10.57
CA TYR A 95 9.25 6.40 -11.52
C TYR A 95 9.58 6.75 -12.98
N VAL A 96 9.78 8.02 -13.32
CA VAL A 96 10.15 8.45 -14.69
C VAL A 96 11.60 8.08 -14.97
N ALA A 97 12.48 8.31 -13.98
CA ALA A 97 13.89 7.96 -14.08
C ALA A 97 14.18 6.44 -14.09
N LEU A 98 13.16 5.58 -13.87
CA LEU A 98 13.32 4.13 -13.96
C LEU A 98 13.52 3.65 -15.40
N GLY A 99 13.00 4.39 -16.40
CA GLY A 99 13.11 3.99 -17.81
C GLY A 99 12.28 2.77 -18.21
N VAL A 100 11.36 2.32 -17.35
CA VAL A 100 10.47 1.17 -17.59
C VAL A 100 9.02 1.62 -17.68
N PRO A 101 8.14 0.87 -18.39
CA PRO A 101 6.71 1.15 -18.44
C PRO A 101 6.07 1.21 -17.04
N VAL A 102 5.34 2.30 -16.75
CA VAL A 102 4.65 2.51 -15.47
C VAL A 102 3.14 2.57 -15.66
N ILE A 103 2.41 1.69 -14.98
CA ILE A 103 0.94 1.65 -14.96
C ILE A 103 0.43 2.20 -13.63
N ARG A 104 -0.57 3.09 -13.68
CA ARG A 104 -1.18 3.72 -12.50
C ARG A 104 -2.68 3.43 -12.46
N PRO A 105 -3.12 2.33 -11.84
CA PRO A 105 -4.53 1.92 -11.86
C PRO A 105 -5.40 2.64 -10.82
N ASP A 106 -5.03 3.86 -10.43
CA ASP A 106 -5.60 4.52 -9.26
C ASP A 106 -6.90 5.28 -9.53
N VAL A 107 -7.61 5.51 -8.43
CA VAL A 107 -8.91 6.17 -8.38
C VAL A 107 -8.70 7.68 -8.54
N SER A 108 -9.53 8.33 -9.38
CA SER A 108 -9.54 9.80 -9.46
C SER A 108 -10.05 10.40 -8.14
N VAL A 109 -9.72 11.66 -7.85
CA VAL A 109 -10.23 12.34 -6.64
C VAL A 109 -11.76 12.38 -6.66
N GLU A 110 -12.33 12.47 -7.86
CA GLU A 110 -13.76 12.48 -8.13
C GLU A 110 -14.42 11.14 -7.79
N ASP A 111 -13.80 10.03 -8.21
CA ASP A 111 -14.26 8.68 -7.91
C ASP A 111 -14.21 8.39 -6.40
N PHE A 112 -13.13 8.80 -5.72
CA PHE A 112 -13.05 8.68 -4.26
C PHE A 112 -14.14 9.52 -3.58
N ALA A 113 -14.36 10.76 -4.02
CA ALA A 113 -15.42 11.61 -3.47
C ALA A 113 -16.81 11.00 -3.68
N ALA A 114 -17.05 10.34 -4.81
CA ALA A 114 -18.31 9.63 -5.07
C ALA A 114 -18.49 8.45 -4.11
N SER A 115 -17.46 7.62 -3.89
CA SER A 115 -17.50 6.53 -2.92
C SER A 115 -17.68 7.04 -1.49
N TRP A 116 -16.97 8.11 -1.10
CA TRP A 116 -17.11 8.73 0.21
C TRP A 116 -18.52 9.25 0.49
N ARG A 117 -19.21 9.80 -0.52
CA ARG A 117 -20.62 10.23 -0.37
C ARG A 117 -21.58 9.09 -0.05
N ARG A 118 -21.24 7.84 -0.40
CA ARG A 118 -22.05 6.65 -0.09
C ARG A 118 -21.91 6.21 1.37
N VAL A 119 -20.86 6.67 2.06
CA VAL A 119 -20.62 6.37 3.48
C VAL A 119 -21.69 7.06 4.34
N PRO A 120 -22.32 6.34 5.30
CA PRO A 120 -23.28 6.93 6.22
C PRO A 120 -22.74 8.20 6.91
N LEU A 121 -23.59 9.22 7.07
CA LEU A 121 -23.16 10.51 7.63
C LEU A 121 -22.61 10.35 9.06
N SER A 122 -23.17 9.44 9.85
CA SER A 122 -22.69 9.10 11.20
C SER A 122 -21.22 8.65 11.20
N HIS A 123 -20.84 7.75 10.29
CA HIS A 123 -19.48 7.24 10.20
C HIS A 123 -18.51 8.31 9.68
N ARG A 124 -18.98 9.15 8.73
CA ARG A 124 -18.21 10.30 8.27
C ARG A 124 -17.93 11.30 9.41
N LEU A 125 -18.93 11.59 10.23
CA LEU A 125 -18.77 12.48 11.37
C LEU A 125 -17.85 11.87 12.44
N MET A 126 -18.02 10.59 12.73
CA MET A 126 -17.14 9.86 13.66
C MET A 126 -15.68 9.91 13.21
N MET A 127 -15.40 9.73 11.92
CA MET A 127 -14.05 9.89 11.36
C MET A 127 -13.48 11.30 11.58
N TRP A 128 -14.30 12.34 11.41
CA TRP A 128 -13.88 13.71 11.70
C TRP A 128 -13.57 13.94 13.18
N CYS A 129 -14.22 13.23 14.09
CA CYS A 129 -13.90 13.28 15.52
C CYS A 129 -12.64 12.46 15.87
N ALA A 130 -12.45 11.29 15.24
CA ALA A 130 -11.33 10.40 15.52
C ALA A 130 -10.00 10.92 14.95
N LEU A 131 -10.02 11.56 13.77
CA LEU A 131 -8.80 11.95 13.05
C LEU A 131 -7.92 12.95 13.82
N PRO A 132 -8.44 14.00 14.47
CA PRO A 132 -7.64 14.86 15.35
C PRO A 132 -6.97 14.10 16.48
N PHE A 133 -7.67 13.13 17.09
CA PHE A 133 -7.12 12.30 18.16
C PHE A 133 -5.97 11.41 17.64
N ILE A 134 -6.12 10.82 16.45
CA ILE A 134 -5.06 10.05 15.78
C ILE A 134 -3.85 10.95 15.49
N VAL A 135 -4.06 12.17 15.00
CA VAL A 135 -2.98 13.12 14.73
C VAL A 135 -2.23 13.50 16.00
N VAL A 136 -2.96 13.84 17.07
CA VAL A 136 -2.38 14.23 18.36
C VAL A 136 -1.61 13.07 19.01
N THR A 137 -2.19 11.87 19.01
CA THR A 137 -1.51 10.67 19.56
C THR A 137 -0.23 10.36 18.79
N ARG A 138 -0.23 10.46 17.45
CA ARG A 138 0.99 10.31 16.64
C ARG A 138 2.03 11.41 16.88
N LEU A 139 1.59 12.65 17.12
CA LEU A 139 2.47 13.78 17.47
C LEU A 139 3.18 13.56 18.81
N LEU A 140 2.43 13.09 19.82
CA LEU A 140 2.91 12.98 21.19
C LEU A 140 3.54 11.61 21.52
N GLY A 141 3.19 10.56 20.78
CA GLY A 141 3.59 9.17 21.06
C GLY A 141 5.03 8.79 20.69
N GLY A 142 5.77 9.66 19.99
CA GLY A 142 7.17 9.41 19.61
C GLY A 142 7.37 8.21 18.66
N THR A 143 8.63 7.81 18.42
CA THR A 143 8.98 6.76 17.43
C THR A 143 8.44 5.38 17.78
N ARG A 144 8.33 5.06 19.07
CA ARG A 144 7.88 3.74 19.54
C ARG A 144 6.38 3.50 19.31
N MET A 145 5.56 4.56 19.35
CA MET A 145 4.14 4.43 19.03
C MET A 145 3.90 4.34 17.51
N ILE A 146 4.79 4.93 16.71
CA ILE A 146 4.78 4.81 15.24
C ILE A 146 5.02 3.35 14.86
N TRP A 147 6.07 2.74 15.40
CA TRP A 147 6.44 1.36 15.12
C TRP A 147 5.87 0.36 16.13
N SER A 148 4.62 0.56 16.54
CA SER A 148 3.96 -0.41 17.41
C SER A 148 3.46 -1.62 16.60
N ARG A 149 3.12 -2.72 17.28
CA ARG A 149 2.54 -3.91 16.64
C ARG A 149 1.28 -3.62 15.81
N SER A 150 0.64 -2.46 16.00
CA SER A 150 -0.48 -2.02 15.16
C SER A 150 -0.09 -1.75 13.70
N MET A 151 1.21 -1.73 13.37
CA MET A 151 1.69 -1.65 11.98
C MET A 151 1.97 -3.02 11.36
N GLU A 152 1.91 -4.10 12.14
CA GLU A 152 2.02 -5.45 11.57
C GLU A 152 0.88 -5.68 10.60
N GLN A 153 1.24 -6.09 9.39
CA GLN A 153 0.28 -6.46 8.36
C GLN A 153 0.47 -7.92 8.05
N ASN A 154 -0.63 -8.67 8.16
CA ASN A 154 -0.70 -10.06 7.76
C ASN A 154 -1.61 -10.21 6.55
N ASP A 155 -1.39 -11.30 5.81
CA ASP A 155 -2.23 -11.70 4.67
C ASP A 155 -3.64 -12.16 5.09
N LEU A 156 -3.81 -12.53 6.37
CA LEU A 156 -5.11 -12.75 6.97
C LEU A 156 -5.46 -11.54 7.84
N PRO A 157 -6.71 -11.06 7.81
CA PRO A 157 -7.14 -9.98 8.68
C PRO A 157 -7.09 -10.44 10.14
N SER A 158 -6.83 -9.49 11.03
CA SER A 158 -7.02 -9.64 12.46
C SER A 158 -8.51 -9.54 12.82
N ALA A 159 -8.90 -10.08 13.98
CA ALA A 159 -10.29 -10.00 14.45
C ALA A 159 -10.82 -8.55 14.51
N ALA A 160 -9.96 -7.59 14.88
CA ALA A 160 -10.34 -6.17 14.93
C ALA A 160 -10.55 -5.57 13.52
N GLU A 161 -9.80 -6.03 12.52
CA GLU A 161 -10.00 -5.61 11.12
C GLU A 161 -11.28 -6.22 10.54
N GLU A 162 -11.57 -7.49 10.86
CA GLU A 162 -12.83 -8.15 10.50
C GLU A 162 -14.04 -7.42 11.13
N ASP A 163 -13.98 -7.15 12.43
CA ASP A 163 -15.03 -6.41 13.15
C ASP A 163 -15.26 -5.02 12.56
N LEU A 164 -14.19 -4.31 12.16
CA LEU A 164 -14.31 -2.99 11.54
C LEU A 164 -14.95 -3.06 10.15
N ALA A 165 -14.54 -4.04 9.34
CA ALA A 165 -15.09 -4.27 8.01
C ALA A 165 -16.59 -4.61 8.07
N ASP A 166 -16.99 -5.44 9.03
CA ASP A 166 -18.38 -5.82 9.28
C ASP A 166 -19.21 -4.66 9.84
N TRP A 167 -18.62 -3.85 10.73
CA TRP A 167 -19.27 -2.66 11.28
C TRP A 167 -19.53 -1.59 10.21
N SER A 168 -18.59 -1.39 9.26
CA SER A 168 -18.81 -0.47 8.15
C SER A 168 -18.26 -0.92 6.79
N PRO A 169 -19.02 -1.76 6.06
CA PRO A 169 -18.62 -2.24 4.74
C PRO A 169 -18.45 -1.11 3.71
N ARG A 170 -19.22 -0.02 3.84
CA ARG A 170 -19.11 1.14 2.93
C ARG A 170 -17.89 2.01 3.22
N LEU A 171 -17.43 2.06 4.47
CA LEU A 171 -16.21 2.75 4.84
C LEU A 171 -15.01 1.98 4.27
N GLU A 172 -15.01 0.67 4.46
CA GLU A 172 -14.00 -0.25 3.93
C GLU A 172 -13.91 -0.17 2.39
N ALA A 173 -15.06 -0.23 1.71
CA ALA A 173 -15.12 -0.10 0.25
C ALA A 173 -14.61 1.26 -0.26
N ALA A 174 -14.79 2.34 0.51
CA ALA A 174 -14.32 3.67 0.13
C ALA A 174 -12.80 3.84 0.29
N PHE A 175 -12.18 3.14 1.24
CA PHE A 175 -10.74 3.24 1.51
C PHE A 175 -9.89 2.20 0.77
N GLY A 176 -10.29 0.92 0.83
CA GLY A 176 -9.56 -0.20 0.22
C GLY A 176 -10.24 -0.74 -1.02
N GLY A 177 -11.50 -1.15 -0.89
CA GLY A 177 -12.15 -2.05 -1.86
C GLY A 177 -12.17 -1.57 -3.32
N GLU A 178 -12.52 -0.30 -3.59
CA GLU A 178 -12.52 0.20 -4.98
C GLU A 178 -11.10 0.32 -5.55
N ARG A 179 -10.12 0.71 -4.71
CA ARG A 179 -8.70 0.82 -5.13
C ARG A 179 -8.14 -0.56 -5.44
N ASP A 180 -8.42 -1.53 -4.57
CA ASP A 180 -8.02 -2.93 -4.73
C ASP A 180 -8.61 -3.54 -5.98
N ASN A 181 -9.89 -3.29 -6.27
CA ASN A 181 -10.56 -3.80 -7.47
C ASN A 181 -9.92 -3.29 -8.76
N ARG A 182 -9.54 -2.01 -8.82
CA ARG A 182 -8.89 -1.44 -10.01
C ARG A 182 -7.47 -1.92 -10.18
N LEU A 183 -6.70 -1.95 -9.10
CA LEU A 183 -5.37 -2.54 -9.10
C LEU A 183 -5.45 -3.99 -9.58
N LEU A 184 -6.32 -4.80 -8.98
CA LEU A 184 -6.47 -6.19 -9.35
C LEU A 184 -6.92 -6.33 -10.80
N SER A 185 -7.83 -5.47 -11.29
CA SER A 185 -8.24 -5.44 -12.70
C SER A 185 -7.06 -5.18 -13.65
N ALA A 186 -6.18 -4.23 -13.32
CA ALA A 186 -4.97 -3.98 -14.11
C ALA A 186 -4.00 -5.16 -14.11
N LEU A 187 -3.81 -5.82 -12.96
CA LEU A 187 -2.98 -7.03 -12.86
C LEU A 187 -3.60 -8.22 -13.61
N CYS A 188 -4.92 -8.36 -13.58
CA CYS A 188 -5.66 -9.37 -14.35
C CYS A 188 -5.44 -9.16 -15.85
N ARG A 189 -5.57 -7.91 -16.33
CA ARG A 189 -5.32 -7.57 -17.73
C ARG A 189 -3.89 -7.91 -18.17
N LEU A 190 -2.90 -7.56 -17.35
CA LEU A 190 -1.50 -7.92 -17.62
C LEU A 190 -1.30 -9.43 -17.72
N HIS A 191 -1.95 -10.20 -16.86
CA HIS A 191 -1.92 -11.66 -16.95
C HIS A 191 -2.57 -12.16 -18.25
N GLU A 192 -3.77 -11.69 -18.57
CA GLU A 192 -4.51 -12.11 -19.76
C GLU A 192 -3.74 -11.80 -21.05
N GLU A 193 -3.07 -10.65 -21.11
CA GLU A 193 -2.34 -10.21 -22.30
C GLU A 193 -0.93 -10.82 -22.39
N ARG A 194 -0.24 -11.00 -21.26
CA ARG A 194 1.22 -11.25 -21.24
C ARG A 194 1.66 -12.45 -20.41
N SER A 195 0.75 -13.33 -19.97
CA SER A 195 1.09 -14.49 -19.11
C SER A 195 2.11 -15.47 -19.71
N GLY A 196 2.20 -15.55 -21.04
CA GLY A 196 3.17 -16.38 -21.75
C GLY A 196 4.57 -15.76 -21.86
N GLU A 197 4.70 -14.46 -21.57
CA GLU A 197 5.99 -13.77 -21.62
C GLU A 197 6.77 -13.95 -20.33
N ASN A 198 8.08 -14.10 -20.43
CA ASN A 198 8.98 -14.17 -19.27
C ASN A 198 9.28 -12.76 -18.77
N ILE A 199 8.29 -12.15 -18.11
CA ILE A 199 8.38 -10.77 -17.59
C ILE A 199 8.15 -10.71 -16.09
N GLU A 200 8.78 -9.72 -15.46
CA GLU A 200 8.56 -9.32 -14.08
C GLU A 200 7.68 -8.06 -14.03
N VAL A 201 6.51 -8.20 -13.40
CA VAL A 201 5.62 -7.08 -13.07
C VAL A 201 5.85 -6.71 -11.60
N ALA A 202 6.50 -5.58 -11.36
CA ALA A 202 6.67 -5.04 -10.01
C ALA A 202 5.43 -4.25 -9.60
N VAL A 203 4.85 -4.55 -8.44
CA VAL A 203 3.66 -3.89 -7.89
C VAL A 203 4.05 -3.12 -6.64
N VAL A 204 4.03 -1.80 -6.72
CA VAL A 204 4.46 -0.86 -5.67
C VAL A 204 3.23 -0.18 -5.09
N TYR A 205 2.70 -0.74 -4.02
CA TYR A 205 1.45 -0.30 -3.39
C TYR A 205 1.56 -0.32 -1.87
N GLY A 206 0.78 0.53 -1.20
CA GLY A 206 0.68 0.56 0.26
C GLY A 206 0.42 -0.84 0.83
N ALA A 207 1.09 -1.17 1.93
CA ALA A 207 1.11 -2.53 2.46
C ALA A 207 -0.29 -3.10 2.79
N ALA A 208 -1.26 -2.25 3.13
CA ALA A 208 -2.65 -2.61 3.38
C ALA A 208 -3.34 -3.25 2.16
N HIS A 209 -2.88 -2.96 0.94
CA HIS A 209 -3.44 -3.50 -0.32
C HIS A 209 -2.87 -4.88 -0.70
N ALA A 210 -1.74 -5.28 -0.09
CA ALA A 210 -1.06 -6.51 -0.46
C ALA A 210 -1.91 -7.80 -0.26
N PRO A 211 -2.68 -7.97 0.83
CA PRO A 211 -3.58 -9.14 0.98
C PRO A 211 -4.56 -9.27 -0.18
N ALA A 212 -5.22 -8.17 -0.58
CA ALA A 212 -6.20 -8.16 -1.66
C ALA A 212 -5.58 -8.60 -3.00
N ILE A 213 -4.34 -8.17 -3.29
CA ILE A 213 -3.60 -8.57 -4.48
C ILE A 213 -3.29 -10.07 -4.44
N VAL A 214 -2.73 -10.55 -3.32
CA VAL A 214 -2.35 -11.96 -3.14
C VAL A 214 -3.56 -12.86 -3.29
N HIS A 215 -4.65 -12.56 -2.57
CA HIS A 215 -5.88 -13.34 -2.63
C HIS A 215 -6.54 -13.27 -4.00
N GLY A 216 -6.59 -12.09 -4.60
CA GLY A 216 -7.17 -11.86 -5.91
C GLY A 216 -6.49 -12.68 -7.02
N LEU A 217 -5.16 -12.58 -7.10
CA LEU A 217 -4.38 -13.33 -8.10
C LEU A 217 -4.37 -14.84 -7.83
N THR A 218 -4.38 -15.24 -6.56
CA THR A 218 -4.51 -16.65 -6.16
C THR A 218 -5.84 -17.22 -6.62
N LYS A 219 -6.95 -16.54 -6.29
CA LYS A 219 -8.31 -17.02 -6.58
C LYS A 219 -8.62 -17.05 -8.06
N ARG A 220 -8.17 -16.05 -8.83
CA ARG A 220 -8.50 -15.91 -10.27
C ARG A 220 -7.59 -16.73 -11.17
N TYR A 221 -6.29 -16.77 -10.91
CA TYR A 221 -5.31 -17.38 -11.82
C TYR A 221 -4.35 -18.37 -11.15
N GLY A 222 -4.48 -18.64 -9.85
CA GLY A 222 -3.66 -19.64 -9.16
C GLY A 222 -2.22 -19.22 -8.89
N TYR A 223 -1.89 -17.92 -8.92
CA TYR A 223 -0.59 -17.44 -8.45
C TYR A 223 -0.44 -17.75 -6.96
N ARG A 224 0.77 -18.10 -6.53
CA ARG A 224 1.08 -18.36 -5.11
C ARG A 224 2.37 -17.64 -4.71
N PRO A 225 2.47 -17.15 -3.48
CA PRO A 225 3.74 -16.72 -2.91
C PRO A 225 4.75 -17.88 -3.00
N ARG A 226 5.92 -17.62 -3.59
CA ARG A 226 7.02 -18.60 -3.70
C ARG A 226 8.25 -18.22 -2.90
N SER A 227 8.49 -16.93 -2.76
CA SER A 227 9.58 -16.39 -1.96
C SER A 227 9.21 -15.02 -1.41
N ALA A 228 9.83 -14.67 -0.30
CA ALA A 228 9.79 -13.33 0.26
C ALA A 228 11.22 -12.91 0.62
N GLU A 229 11.59 -11.68 0.28
CA GLU A 229 12.83 -11.05 0.73
C GLU A 229 12.48 -9.89 1.67
N TRP A 230 13.14 -9.80 2.82
CA TRP A 230 12.84 -8.76 3.81
C TRP A 230 13.68 -7.51 3.55
N LEU A 231 13.00 -6.37 3.44
CA LEU A 231 13.64 -5.05 3.41
C LEU A 231 13.36 -4.32 4.72
N THR A 232 14.42 -3.83 5.35
CA THR A 232 14.32 -2.97 6.53
C THR A 232 13.68 -1.64 6.15
N VAL A 233 12.54 -1.33 6.78
CA VAL A 233 11.84 -0.05 6.68
C VAL A 233 12.44 0.94 7.69
N ALA A 234 12.64 0.49 8.91
CA ALA A 234 13.28 1.26 9.97
C ALA A 234 13.93 0.30 10.98
N ASP A 235 14.99 0.76 11.63
CA ASP A 235 15.60 0.09 12.79
C ASP A 235 15.40 0.98 14.01
N VAL A 236 15.26 0.37 15.18
CA VAL A 236 15.04 1.05 16.47
C VAL A 236 16.34 1.63 17.04
#